data_AF-A0A6S7A1T9-F1
#
_entry.id   AF-A0A6S7A1T9-F1
#
_cell.length_a   1.000
_cell.length_b   1.000
_cell.length_c   1.000
_cell.angle_alpha   90.00
_cell.angle_beta   90.00
_cell.angle_gamma   90.00
#
_symmetry.space_group_name_H-M   'P 1'
#
loop_
_entity.id
_entity.type
_entity.pdbx_description
1 polymer ?
#
loop_
_entity_poly.entity_id
_entity_poly.type
_entity_poly.pdbx_seq_one_letter_code
_entity_poly.pdbx_strand_id
1 'polypeptide(L)'
;MPLATPLQVLAAHGVRLKVLAQVFPVLRHEVVGPLSNATLAAAMLRQTPEGADASALQQRCQRLAGDMTGMLEDSVNVVRDLDQWLTDKGALAPADALLRECRKLMFSHLLLSRRSVTWPDEIAAIDLPQFTTRYLLLAWLLCLLPALPEDADVTLDFSQADIWHACFSAPPDFAVGQQVAFDPQEVELLAAESGWHLERHTHRWSLRLPAPAP
;
A
#
# COMPACT_ATOMS: atom_id res chain seq x y z
N MET A 1 20.27 -15.52 15.09
CA MET A 1 19.84 -15.44 13.68
C MET A 1 21.07 -15.19 12.82
N PRO A 2 21.27 -15.89 11.69
CA PRO A 2 22.31 -15.51 10.74
C PRO A 2 21.95 -14.14 10.16
N LEU A 3 22.90 -13.21 10.18
CA LEU A 3 22.75 -11.90 9.56
C LEU A 3 22.55 -12.10 8.05
N ALA A 4 21.54 -11.43 7.47
CA ALA A 4 21.31 -11.46 6.03
C ALA A 4 22.57 -11.01 5.29
N THR A 5 22.93 -11.73 4.23
CA THR A 5 24.10 -11.37 3.42
C THR A 5 23.85 -10.04 2.69
N PRO A 6 24.89 -9.23 2.40
CA PRO A 6 24.73 -7.98 1.64
C PRO A 6 23.98 -8.16 0.31
N LEU A 7 24.16 -9.30 -0.35
CA LEU A 7 23.43 -9.67 -1.57
C LEU A 7 21.94 -9.87 -1.33
N GLN A 8 21.53 -10.49 -0.22
CA GLN A 8 20.12 -10.66 0.14
C GLN A 8 19.46 -9.32 0.46
N VAL A 9 20.16 -8.42 1.15
CA VAL A 9 19.67 -7.06 1.43
C VAL A 9 19.44 -6.30 0.13
N LEU A 10 20.41 -6.35 -0.80
CA LEU A 10 20.26 -5.71 -2.11
C LEU A 10 19.10 -6.30 -2.92
N ALA A 11 18.95 -7.63 -2.90
CA ALA A 11 17.83 -8.30 -3.56
C ALA A 11 16.49 -7.88 -2.94
N ALA A 12 16.39 -7.74 -1.62
CA ALA A 12 15.18 -7.27 -0.94
C ALA A 12 14.82 -5.84 -1.37
N HIS A 13 15.81 -4.94 -1.53
CA HIS A 13 15.58 -3.62 -2.12
C HIS A 13 15.05 -3.70 -3.56
N GLY A 14 15.56 -4.63 -4.37
CA GLY A 14 15.03 -4.91 -5.71
C GLY A 14 13.55 -5.29 -5.69
N VAL A 15 13.14 -6.15 -4.75
CA VAL A 15 11.73 -6.53 -4.58
C VAL A 15 10.88 -5.33 -4.13
N ARG A 16 11.37 -4.50 -3.20
CA ARG A 16 10.65 -3.27 -2.78
C ARG A 16 10.42 -2.32 -3.95
N LEU A 17 11.41 -2.13 -4.82
CA LEU A 17 11.27 -1.33 -6.04
C LEU A 17 10.23 -1.93 -7.00
N LYS A 18 10.17 -3.25 -7.12
CA LYS A 18 9.11 -3.92 -7.88
C LYS A 18 7.72 -3.65 -7.27
N VAL A 19 7.58 -3.73 -5.94
CA VAL A 19 6.32 -3.38 -5.25
C VAL A 19 5.93 -1.94 -5.54
N LEU A 20 6.87 -1.00 -5.40
CA LEU A 20 6.63 0.40 -5.74
C LEU A 20 6.12 0.54 -7.18
N ALA A 21 6.74 -0.11 -8.14
CA ALA A 21 6.30 -0.03 -9.54
C ALA A 21 4.84 -0.48 -9.72
N GLN A 22 4.36 -1.45 -8.94
CA GLN A 22 2.98 -1.95 -9.00
C GLN A 22 1.95 -1.02 -8.35
N VAL A 23 2.33 -0.28 -7.30
CA VAL A 23 1.42 0.63 -6.58
C VAL A 23 1.58 2.10 -6.97
N PHE A 24 2.68 2.44 -7.67
CA PHE A 24 2.99 3.80 -8.11
C PHE A 24 1.87 4.45 -8.93
N PRO A 25 1.13 3.76 -9.81
CA PRO A 25 -0.01 4.39 -10.51
C PRO A 25 -1.06 4.95 -9.55
N VAL A 26 -1.34 4.25 -8.45
CA VAL A 26 -2.28 4.69 -7.41
C VAL A 26 -1.68 5.86 -6.63
N LEU A 27 -0.44 5.72 -6.16
CA LEU A 27 0.28 6.79 -5.45
C LEU A 27 0.37 8.08 -6.29
N ARG A 28 0.68 7.97 -7.58
CA ARG A 28 0.72 9.10 -8.51
C ARG A 28 -0.63 9.77 -8.63
N HIS A 29 -1.71 9.01 -8.70
CA HIS A 29 -3.05 9.58 -8.78
C HIS A 29 -3.38 10.42 -7.54
N GLU A 30 -2.99 9.94 -6.34
CA GLU A 30 -3.14 10.67 -5.09
C GLU A 30 -2.33 11.97 -5.05
N VAL A 31 -1.11 11.98 -5.61
CA VAL A 31 -0.28 13.19 -5.72
C VAL A 31 -0.87 14.19 -6.72
N VAL A 32 -1.35 13.72 -7.88
CA VAL A 32 -1.78 14.59 -8.98
C VAL A 32 -3.12 15.26 -8.71
N GLY A 33 -4.04 14.62 -7.99
CA GLY A 33 -5.38 15.15 -7.71
C GLY A 33 -5.37 16.53 -7.04
N PRO A 34 -4.75 16.69 -5.86
CA PRO A 34 -4.66 17.97 -5.16
C PRO A 34 -3.98 19.08 -5.98
N LEU A 35 -2.89 18.77 -6.69
CA LEU A 35 -2.18 19.72 -7.55
C LEU A 35 -3.03 20.21 -8.73
N SER A 36 -3.79 19.32 -9.35
CA SER A 36 -4.69 19.65 -10.45
C SER A 36 -5.83 20.57 -9.98
N ASN A 37 -6.40 20.28 -8.80
CA ASN A 37 -7.45 21.09 -8.20
C ASN A 37 -6.94 22.48 -7.78
N ALA A 38 -5.74 22.57 -7.20
CA ALA A 38 -5.11 23.85 -6.87
C ALA A 38 -4.86 24.70 -8.13
N THR A 39 -4.43 24.08 -9.23
CA THR A 39 -4.23 24.76 -10.53
C THR A 39 -5.55 25.31 -11.07
N LEU A 40 -6.65 24.55 -10.95
CA LEU A 40 -7.98 24.99 -11.34
C LEU A 40 -8.48 26.15 -10.47
N ALA A 41 -8.32 26.08 -9.15
CA ALA A 41 -8.68 27.15 -8.23
C ALA A 41 -7.92 28.45 -8.54
N ALA A 42 -6.61 28.34 -8.83
CA ALA A 42 -5.79 29.47 -9.27
C ALA A 42 -6.28 30.06 -10.61
N ALA A 43 -6.69 29.23 -11.57
CA ALA A 43 -7.27 29.71 -12.82
C ALA A 43 -8.63 30.41 -12.60
N MET A 44 -9.47 29.88 -11.72
CA MET A 44 -10.77 30.48 -11.35
C MET A 44 -10.61 31.83 -10.65
N LEU A 45 -9.54 32.01 -9.86
CA LEU A 45 -9.17 33.30 -9.23
C LEU A 45 -8.76 34.36 -10.28
N ARG A 46 -8.15 33.95 -11.40
CA ARG A 46 -7.80 34.85 -12.51
C ARG A 46 -9.00 35.29 -13.33
N GLN A 47 -10.14 34.62 -13.18
CA GLN A 47 -11.37 34.95 -13.90
C GLN A 47 -12.30 35.78 -13.03
N THR A 48 -12.58 37.00 -13.50
CA THR A 48 -13.58 37.90 -12.94
C THR A 48 -14.96 37.53 -13.51
N PRO A 49 -15.93 37.06 -12.70
CA PRO A 49 -17.26 36.73 -13.21
C PRO A 49 -17.96 38.00 -13.70
N GLU A 50 -18.56 37.95 -14.88
CA GLU A 50 -19.33 39.08 -15.41
C GLU A 50 -20.55 39.35 -14.54
N GLY A 51 -20.74 40.62 -14.14
CA GLY A 51 -21.92 41.06 -13.37
C GLY A 51 -21.86 40.83 -11.85
N ALA A 52 -20.74 40.35 -11.28
CA ALA A 52 -20.60 40.21 -9.83
C ALA A 52 -20.29 41.55 -9.15
N ASP A 53 -20.96 41.85 -8.04
CA ASP A 53 -20.60 42.99 -7.20
C ASP A 53 -19.24 42.78 -6.49
N ALA A 54 -18.62 43.89 -6.05
CA ALA A 54 -17.29 43.86 -5.47
C ALA A 54 -17.20 43.01 -4.19
N SER A 55 -18.27 42.96 -3.38
CA SER A 55 -18.30 42.16 -2.14
C SER A 55 -18.40 40.66 -2.40
N ALA A 56 -19.22 40.24 -3.38
CA ALA A 56 -19.35 38.86 -3.82
C ALA A 56 -18.05 38.36 -4.45
N LEU A 57 -17.36 39.24 -5.19
CA LEU A 57 -16.06 38.94 -5.77
C LEU A 57 -14.98 38.76 -4.70
N GLN A 58 -14.96 39.63 -3.68
CA GLN A 58 -14.05 39.51 -2.55
C GLN A 58 -14.28 38.23 -1.73
N GLN A 59 -15.54 37.87 -1.43
CA GLN A 59 -15.88 36.63 -0.73
C GLN A 59 -15.52 35.38 -1.54
N ARG A 60 -15.73 35.39 -2.86
CA ARG A 60 -15.31 34.30 -3.74
C ARG A 60 -13.79 34.16 -3.75
N CYS A 61 -13.05 35.26 -3.85
CA CYS A 61 -11.59 35.23 -3.81
C CYS A 61 -11.05 34.69 -2.48
N GLN A 62 -11.65 35.09 -1.34
CA GLN A 62 -11.27 34.58 -0.03
C GLN A 62 -11.51 33.08 0.10
N ARG A 63 -12.67 32.58 -0.34
CA ARG A 63 -12.97 31.14 -0.33
C ARG A 63 -12.01 30.35 -1.21
N LEU A 64 -11.85 30.75 -2.48
CA LEU A 64 -10.95 30.08 -3.42
C LEU A 64 -9.48 30.11 -2.95
N ALA A 65 -9.03 31.21 -2.32
CA ALA A 65 -7.69 31.28 -1.74
C ALA A 65 -7.54 30.34 -0.53
N GLY A 66 -8.57 30.22 0.31
CA GLY A 66 -8.60 29.24 1.40
C GLY A 66 -8.57 27.80 0.87
N ASP A 67 -9.43 27.48 -0.10
CA ASP A 67 -9.49 26.15 -0.73
C ASP A 67 -8.16 25.79 -1.39
N MET A 68 -7.55 26.73 -2.12
CA MET A 68 -6.22 26.56 -2.74
C MET A 68 -5.13 26.33 -1.70
N THR A 69 -5.18 27.03 -0.55
CA THR A 69 -4.22 26.83 0.55
C THR A 69 -4.35 25.41 1.11
N GLY A 70 -5.57 24.96 1.41
CA GLY A 70 -5.82 23.59 1.86
C GLY A 70 -5.34 22.54 0.86
N MET A 71 -5.66 22.69 -0.44
CA MET A 71 -5.20 21.77 -1.48
C MET A 71 -3.68 21.73 -1.64
N LEU A 72 -2.98 22.85 -1.43
CA LEU A 72 -1.52 22.90 -1.45
C LEU A 72 -0.91 22.25 -0.21
N GLU A 73 -1.49 22.45 0.97
CA GLU A 73 -1.09 21.75 2.20
C GLU A 73 -1.27 20.24 2.05
N ASP A 74 -2.41 19.80 1.53
CA ASP A 74 -2.67 18.40 1.19
C ASP A 74 -1.64 17.86 0.19
N SER A 75 -1.31 18.63 -0.86
CA SER A 75 -0.29 18.25 -1.84
C SER A 75 1.09 18.05 -1.19
N VAL A 76 1.50 18.95 -0.28
CA VAL A 76 2.77 18.84 0.45
C VAL A 76 2.78 17.61 1.35
N ASN A 77 1.67 17.32 2.03
CA ASN A 77 1.55 16.14 2.87
C ASN A 77 1.66 14.86 2.03
N VAL A 78 0.98 14.78 0.89
CA VAL A 78 1.07 13.63 -0.02
C VAL A 78 2.51 13.44 -0.55
N VAL A 79 3.24 14.51 -0.86
CA VAL A 79 4.66 14.42 -1.27
C VAL A 79 5.54 13.91 -0.11
N ARG A 80 5.28 14.36 1.13
CA ARG A 80 5.99 13.84 2.31
C ARG A 80 5.67 12.37 2.56
N ASP A 81 4.44 11.95 2.33
CA ASP A 81 4.04 10.55 2.44
C ASP A 81 4.74 9.70 1.37
N LEU A 82 4.92 10.22 0.15
CA LEU A 82 5.72 9.56 -0.88
C LEU A 82 7.20 9.38 -0.48
N ASP A 83 7.78 10.34 0.23
CA ASP A 83 9.15 10.18 0.77
C ASP A 83 9.22 9.05 1.81
N GLN A 84 8.17 8.85 2.61
CA GLN A 84 8.09 7.70 3.51
C GLN A 84 8.07 6.37 2.75
N TRP A 85 7.63 6.34 1.49
CA TRP A 85 7.74 5.17 0.62
C TRP A 85 9.19 4.83 0.25
N LEU A 86 10.02 5.83 0.01
CA LEU A 86 11.39 5.62 -0.48
C LEU A 86 12.40 5.42 0.64
N THR A 87 12.19 6.06 1.78
CA THR A 87 13.16 6.10 2.89
C THR A 87 12.57 5.47 4.15
N ASP A 88 13.29 4.51 4.74
CA ASP A 88 12.95 3.99 6.06
C ASP A 88 13.36 5.01 7.13
N LYS A 89 12.37 5.53 7.84
CA LYS A 89 12.55 6.47 8.96
C LYS A 89 12.36 5.81 10.33
N GLY A 90 12.21 4.48 10.37
CA GLY A 90 11.94 3.73 11.60
C GLY A 90 10.56 4.00 12.19
N ALA A 91 9.62 4.50 11.39
CA ALA A 91 8.25 4.75 11.83
C ALA A 91 7.55 3.43 12.17
N LEU A 92 6.82 3.43 13.29
CA LEU A 92 5.89 2.38 13.66
C LEU A 92 4.47 2.84 13.31
N ALA A 93 3.63 1.90 12.89
CA ALA A 93 2.22 2.15 12.65
C ALA A 93 1.39 0.96 13.16
N PRO A 94 0.17 1.21 13.64
CA PRO A 94 -0.71 0.13 14.06
C PRO A 94 -1.12 -0.71 12.85
N ALA A 95 -1.25 -2.02 13.05
CA ALA A 95 -1.55 -2.97 11.98
C ALA A 95 -2.82 -2.63 11.19
N ASP A 96 -3.83 -2.05 11.85
CA ASP A 96 -5.08 -1.62 11.20
C ASP A 96 -4.87 -0.49 10.19
N ALA A 97 -4.00 0.48 10.51
CA ALA A 97 -3.66 1.57 9.61
C ALA A 97 -2.90 1.06 8.38
N LEU A 98 -1.94 0.15 8.58
CA LEU A 98 -1.17 -0.48 7.50
C LEU A 98 -2.07 -1.30 6.56
N LEU A 99 -3.01 -2.05 7.13
CA LEU A 99 -3.98 -2.83 6.35
C LEU A 99 -4.90 -1.94 5.54
N ARG A 100 -5.42 -0.84 6.11
CA ARG A 100 -6.23 0.15 5.37
C ARG A 100 -5.46 0.76 4.20
N GLU A 101 -4.20 1.13 4.42
CA GLU A 101 -3.32 1.67 3.38
C GLU A 101 -3.11 0.63 2.25
N CYS A 102 -2.73 -0.60 2.59
CA CYS A 102 -2.51 -1.65 1.60
C CYS A 102 -3.79 -2.01 0.84
N ARG A 103 -4.94 -2.06 1.53
CA ARG A 103 -6.26 -2.27 0.89
C ARG A 103 -6.57 -1.21 -0.16
N LYS A 104 -6.30 0.07 0.16
CA LYS A 104 -6.48 1.19 -0.78
C LYS A 104 -5.61 1.01 -2.02
N LEU A 105 -4.34 0.66 -1.85
CA LEU A 105 -3.39 0.48 -2.95
C LEU A 105 -3.71 -0.75 -3.82
N MET A 106 -4.29 -1.79 -3.22
CA MET A 106 -4.72 -2.99 -3.95
C MET A 106 -6.02 -2.80 -4.74
N PHE A 107 -6.72 -1.68 -4.57
CA PHE A 107 -8.04 -1.46 -5.18
C PHE A 107 -8.04 -1.67 -6.70
N SER A 108 -7.09 -1.05 -7.43
CA SER A 108 -7.02 -1.17 -8.89
C SER A 108 -6.71 -2.59 -9.35
N HIS A 109 -5.90 -3.34 -8.59
CA HIS A 109 -5.59 -4.74 -8.88
C HIS A 109 -6.80 -5.66 -8.67
N LEU A 110 -7.58 -5.42 -7.61
CA LEU A 110 -8.78 -6.20 -7.32
C LEU A 110 -9.92 -5.90 -8.29
N LEU A 111 -10.12 -4.63 -8.66
CA LEU A 111 -11.18 -4.21 -9.58
C LEU A 111 -11.10 -4.92 -10.94
N LEU A 112 -9.91 -5.26 -11.40
CA LEU A 112 -9.67 -5.82 -12.73
C LEU A 112 -9.46 -7.35 -12.75
N SER A 113 -9.24 -7.99 -11.60
CA SER A 113 -8.70 -9.35 -11.56
C SER A 113 -9.71 -10.49 -11.41
N ARG A 114 -11.02 -10.21 -11.28
CA ARG A 114 -12.08 -11.19 -10.95
C ARG A 114 -11.76 -12.03 -9.70
N ARG A 115 -10.95 -11.51 -8.80
CA ARG A 115 -10.55 -12.15 -7.55
C ARG A 115 -10.88 -11.22 -6.41
N SER A 116 -11.19 -11.78 -5.26
CA SER A 116 -11.56 -11.00 -4.08
C SER A 116 -10.62 -11.27 -2.92
N VAL A 117 -10.51 -10.27 -2.06
CA VAL A 117 -9.82 -10.37 -0.78
C VAL A 117 -10.84 -10.05 0.31
N THR A 118 -11.09 -11.02 1.17
CA THR A 118 -11.83 -10.84 2.42
C THR A 118 -10.83 -10.34 3.46
N TRP A 119 -10.95 -9.05 3.78
CA TRP A 119 -10.11 -8.39 4.78
C TRP A 119 -10.63 -8.73 6.20
N PRO A 120 -9.74 -8.82 7.21
CA PRO A 120 -10.15 -9.16 8.56
C PRO A 120 -10.99 -8.04 9.18
N ASP A 121 -12.04 -8.43 9.92
CA ASP A 121 -12.82 -7.50 10.74
C ASP A 121 -12.13 -7.22 12.09
N GLU A 122 -11.42 -8.22 12.62
CA GLU A 122 -10.65 -8.14 13.87
C GLU A 122 -9.15 -8.21 13.56
N ILE A 123 -8.41 -7.21 14.04
CA ILE A 123 -6.97 -7.09 13.85
C ILE A 123 -6.33 -6.97 15.22
N ALA A 124 -5.31 -7.78 15.49
CA ALA A 124 -4.56 -7.68 16.73
C ALA A 124 -3.97 -6.27 16.90
N ALA A 125 -4.07 -5.73 18.11
CA ALA A 125 -3.49 -4.43 18.44
C ALA A 125 -1.96 -4.57 18.57
N ILE A 126 -1.25 -4.41 17.46
CA ILE A 126 0.21 -4.42 17.37
C ILE A 126 0.71 -3.26 16.51
N ASP A 127 1.77 -2.61 16.98
CA ASP A 127 2.53 -1.64 16.20
C ASP A 127 3.66 -2.33 15.45
N LEU A 128 3.77 -2.05 14.15
CA LEU A 128 4.73 -2.69 13.26
C LEU A 128 5.57 -1.65 12.51
N PRO A 129 6.81 -1.99 12.12
CA PRO A 129 7.62 -1.12 11.28
C PRO A 129 6.89 -0.84 9.95
N GLN A 130 6.46 0.41 9.77
CA GLN A 130 5.59 0.79 8.66
C GLN A 130 6.27 0.51 7.32
N PHE A 131 7.55 0.89 7.21
CA PHE A 131 8.31 0.81 5.97
C PHE A 131 8.36 -0.62 5.43
N THR A 132 8.82 -1.58 6.23
CA THR A 132 9.01 -2.97 5.81
C THR A 132 7.70 -3.73 5.70
N THR A 133 6.77 -3.52 6.64
CA THR A 133 5.51 -4.28 6.73
C THR A 133 4.61 -4.05 5.53
N ARG A 134 4.46 -2.80 5.06
CA ARG A 134 3.63 -2.51 3.88
C ARG A 134 4.21 -3.17 2.61
N TYR A 135 5.54 -3.20 2.46
CA TYR A 135 6.18 -3.83 1.32
C TYR A 135 5.95 -5.33 1.32
N LEU A 136 6.12 -5.95 2.50
CA LEU A 136 5.86 -7.37 2.69
C LEU A 136 4.39 -7.71 2.39
N LEU A 137 3.44 -6.96 2.95
CA LEU A 137 2.01 -7.21 2.75
C LEU A 137 1.59 -7.05 1.29
N LEU A 138 2.05 -5.99 0.61
CA LEU A 138 1.76 -5.77 -0.80
C LEU A 138 2.39 -6.86 -1.68
N ALA A 139 3.68 -7.20 -1.47
CA ALA A 139 4.33 -8.27 -2.21
C ALA A 139 3.61 -9.60 -2.02
N TRP A 140 3.18 -9.90 -0.79
CA TRP A 140 2.46 -11.12 -0.46
C TRP A 140 1.13 -11.22 -1.22
N LEU A 141 0.34 -10.14 -1.24
CA LEU A 141 -0.93 -10.09 -1.97
C LEU A 141 -0.73 -10.11 -3.50
N LEU A 142 0.24 -9.35 -4.00
CA LEU A 142 0.55 -9.27 -5.44
C LEU A 142 1.21 -10.56 -5.98
N CYS A 143 1.81 -11.38 -5.11
CA CYS A 143 2.26 -12.73 -5.41
C CYS A 143 1.07 -13.71 -5.46
N LEU A 144 0.21 -13.68 -4.45
CA LEU A 144 -0.89 -14.63 -4.28
C LEU A 144 -2.01 -14.45 -5.30
N LEU A 145 -2.49 -13.22 -5.48
CA LEU A 145 -3.71 -12.97 -6.27
C LEU A 145 -3.58 -13.46 -7.71
N PRO A 146 -2.53 -13.14 -8.49
CA PRO A 146 -2.47 -13.59 -9.88
C PRO A 146 -2.32 -15.11 -10.04
N ALA A 147 -1.85 -15.81 -9.00
CA ALA A 147 -1.69 -17.26 -8.97
C ALA A 147 -3.00 -18.00 -8.67
N LEU A 148 -4.02 -17.31 -8.15
CA LEU A 148 -5.32 -17.92 -7.90
C LEU A 148 -6.14 -18.03 -9.19
N PRO A 149 -7.01 -19.05 -9.30
CA PRO A 149 -7.95 -19.13 -10.41
C PRO A 149 -8.91 -17.93 -10.41
N GLU A 150 -9.56 -17.66 -11.54
CA GLU A 150 -10.64 -16.67 -11.59
C GLU A 150 -11.75 -17.03 -10.59
N ASP A 151 -12.40 -16.02 -10.02
CA ASP A 151 -13.47 -16.14 -9.02
C ASP A 151 -13.08 -16.76 -7.68
N ALA A 152 -11.80 -17.10 -7.48
CA ALA A 152 -11.29 -17.48 -6.16
C ALA A 152 -11.08 -16.26 -5.24
N ASP A 153 -11.12 -16.54 -3.95
CA ASP A 153 -11.00 -15.57 -2.89
C ASP A 153 -9.83 -15.89 -1.95
N VAL A 154 -9.25 -14.82 -1.40
CA VAL A 154 -8.28 -14.88 -0.30
C VAL A 154 -8.95 -14.33 0.94
N THR A 155 -9.00 -15.12 2.01
CA THR A 155 -9.39 -14.64 3.34
C THR A 155 -8.16 -14.37 4.18
N LEU A 156 -8.03 -13.14 4.64
CA LEU A 156 -6.95 -12.69 5.51
C LEU A 156 -7.38 -12.77 6.98
N ASP A 157 -6.55 -13.37 7.83
CA ASP A 157 -6.75 -13.44 9.28
C ASP A 157 -5.52 -12.87 10.00
N PHE A 158 -5.76 -11.78 10.72
CA PHE A 158 -4.76 -10.96 11.43
C PHE A 158 -5.15 -10.83 12.91
N SER A 159 -5.97 -11.76 13.42
CA SER A 159 -6.46 -11.79 14.80
C SER A 159 -5.33 -12.05 15.82
N GLN A 160 -4.22 -12.62 15.37
CA GLN A 160 -3.03 -12.89 16.19
C GLN A 160 -1.91 -11.91 15.82
N ALA A 161 -1.22 -11.39 16.84
CA ALA A 161 -0.20 -10.35 16.68
C ALA A 161 1.10 -10.89 16.05
N ASP A 162 1.39 -12.16 16.29
CA ASP A 162 2.61 -12.85 15.90
C ASP A 162 2.46 -13.68 14.62
N ILE A 163 1.23 -13.88 14.14
CA ILE A 163 0.98 -14.67 12.94
C ILE A 163 -0.20 -14.13 12.12
N TRP A 164 0.06 -13.93 10.84
CA TRP A 164 -0.92 -13.51 9.85
C TRP A 164 -1.14 -14.60 8.83
N HIS A 165 -2.39 -14.87 8.49
CA HIS A 165 -2.77 -15.92 7.57
C HIS A 165 -3.44 -15.37 6.32
N ALA A 166 -3.15 -16.01 5.19
CA ALA A 166 -3.93 -15.91 3.97
C ALA A 166 -4.43 -17.30 3.63
N CYS A 167 -5.75 -17.49 3.70
CA CYS A 167 -6.46 -18.73 3.40
C CYS A 167 -7.11 -18.62 2.02
N PHE A 168 -7.04 -19.70 1.23
CA PHE A 168 -7.50 -19.69 -0.16
C PHE A 168 -8.60 -20.73 -0.36
N SER A 169 -9.66 -20.36 -1.09
CA SER A 169 -10.71 -21.32 -1.48
C SER A 169 -10.24 -22.35 -2.51
N ALA A 170 -9.23 -22.00 -3.31
CA ALA A 170 -8.54 -22.87 -4.25
C ALA A 170 -7.02 -22.72 -4.11
N PRO A 171 -6.23 -23.77 -4.36
CA PRO A 171 -4.78 -23.68 -4.23
C PRO A 171 -4.21 -22.76 -5.33
N PRO A 172 -3.28 -21.85 -5.00
CA PRO A 172 -2.62 -21.01 -5.98
C PRO A 172 -1.71 -21.84 -6.89
N ASP A 173 -1.77 -21.56 -8.19
CA ASP A 173 -0.91 -22.17 -9.20
C ASP A 173 0.21 -21.21 -9.60
N PHE A 174 1.44 -21.61 -9.28
CA PHE A 174 2.67 -20.89 -9.62
C PHE A 174 3.41 -21.55 -10.79
N ALA A 175 2.71 -22.31 -11.64
CA ALA A 175 3.29 -22.97 -12.81
C ALA A 175 3.99 -21.97 -13.76
N VAL A 176 5.04 -22.48 -14.42
CA VAL A 176 5.89 -21.71 -15.33
C VAL A 176 5.07 -21.25 -16.54
N GLY A 177 4.82 -19.94 -16.63
CA GLY A 177 4.10 -19.32 -17.76
C GLY A 177 3.05 -18.29 -17.35
N GLN A 178 2.59 -18.33 -16.09
CA GLN A 178 1.72 -17.29 -15.54
C GLN A 178 2.58 -16.06 -15.21
N GLN A 179 2.31 -14.92 -15.85
CA GLN A 179 3.01 -13.66 -15.55
C GLN A 179 2.57 -13.14 -14.18
N VAL A 180 3.13 -13.70 -13.11
CA VAL A 180 2.97 -13.18 -11.75
C VAL A 180 3.99 -12.05 -11.55
N ALA A 181 3.56 -10.94 -10.95
CA ALA A 181 4.45 -9.80 -10.70
C ALA A 181 5.55 -10.11 -9.67
N PHE A 182 5.29 -11.07 -8.78
CA PHE A 182 6.19 -11.53 -7.74
C PHE A 182 6.19 -13.04 -7.66
N ASP A 183 7.37 -13.62 -7.48
CA ASP A 183 7.48 -15.03 -7.15
C ASP A 183 7.42 -15.26 -5.61
N PRO A 184 7.18 -16.50 -5.15
CA PRO A 184 7.15 -16.79 -3.72
C PRO A 184 8.48 -16.55 -3.00
N GLN A 185 9.62 -16.69 -3.69
CA GLN A 185 10.96 -16.49 -3.10
C GLN A 185 11.23 -15.01 -2.82
N GLU A 186 10.69 -14.11 -3.63
CA GLU A 186 10.73 -12.67 -3.42
C GLU A 186 9.97 -12.26 -2.15
N VAL A 187 8.83 -12.91 -1.88
CA VAL A 187 8.08 -12.71 -0.63
C VAL A 187 8.87 -13.26 0.57
N GLU A 188 9.47 -14.45 0.45
CA GLU A 188 10.35 -15.02 1.48
C GLU A 188 11.54 -14.11 1.81
N LEU A 189 12.13 -13.50 0.78
CA LEU A 189 13.25 -12.58 0.92
C LEU A 189 12.86 -11.32 1.68
N LEU A 190 11.72 -10.70 1.34
CA LEU A 190 11.19 -9.56 2.09
C LEU A 190 10.82 -9.93 3.52
N ALA A 191 10.20 -11.10 3.72
CA ALA A 191 9.84 -11.59 5.04
C ALA A 191 11.09 -11.72 5.91
N ALA A 192 12.10 -12.45 5.43
CA ALA A 192 13.34 -12.69 6.16
C ALA A 192 14.09 -11.41 6.52
N GLU A 193 14.16 -10.45 5.59
CA GLU A 193 14.80 -9.16 5.85
C GLU A 193 14.02 -8.33 6.88
N SER A 194 12.69 -8.43 6.86
CA SER A 194 11.80 -7.74 7.81
C SER A 194 11.70 -8.47 9.15
N GLY A 195 12.44 -9.56 9.35
CA GLY A 195 12.40 -10.40 10.55
C GLY A 195 11.21 -11.36 10.60
N TRP A 196 10.38 -11.45 9.56
CA TRP A 196 9.27 -12.39 9.44
C TRP A 196 9.71 -13.73 8.83
N HIS A 197 8.93 -14.77 9.09
CA HIS A 197 9.06 -16.07 8.44
C HIS A 197 7.81 -16.40 7.64
N LEU A 198 7.97 -16.73 6.35
CA LEU A 198 6.88 -17.19 5.51
C LEU A 198 6.78 -18.73 5.56
N GLU A 199 5.63 -19.23 5.97
CA GLU A 199 5.26 -20.65 5.89
C GLU A 199 4.22 -20.86 4.79
N ARG A 200 4.48 -21.79 3.88
CA ARG A 200 3.61 -22.06 2.73
C ARG A 200 2.97 -23.45 2.84
N HIS A 201 1.64 -23.49 2.83
CA HIS A 201 0.85 -24.70 2.67
C HIS A 201 -0.10 -24.57 1.47
N THR A 202 -0.68 -25.69 1.04
CA THR A 202 -1.54 -25.78 -0.15
C THR A 202 -2.71 -24.79 -0.15
N HIS A 203 -3.36 -24.60 1.00
CA HIS A 203 -4.55 -23.73 1.14
C HIS A 203 -4.35 -22.56 2.11
N ARG A 204 -3.13 -22.41 2.64
CA ARG A 204 -2.85 -21.39 3.64
C ARG A 204 -1.38 -20.98 3.60
N TRP A 205 -1.12 -19.70 3.42
CA TRP A 205 0.20 -19.13 3.68
C TRP A 205 0.16 -18.35 4.98
N SER A 206 1.26 -18.35 5.73
CA SER A 206 1.34 -17.67 7.01
C SER A 206 2.63 -16.85 7.09
N LEU A 207 2.52 -15.59 7.53
CA LEU A 207 3.66 -14.76 7.93
C LEU A 207 3.74 -14.78 9.45
N ARG A 208 4.88 -15.20 10.00
CA ARG A 208 5.12 -15.27 11.44
C ARG A 208 6.21 -14.32 11.88
N LEU A 209 5.96 -13.55 12.93
CA LEU A 209 7.00 -12.90 13.69
C LEU A 209 7.66 -13.93 14.61
N PRO A 210 9.00 -13.91 14.77
CA PRO A 210 9.64 -14.69 15.80
C PRO A 210 9.11 -14.23 17.15
N ALA A 211 8.66 -15.19 17.97
CA ALA A 211 8.26 -14.90 19.34
C ALA A 211 9.41 -14.17 20.06
N PRO A 212 9.11 -13.15 20.89
CA PRO A 212 10.14 -12.57 21.75
C PRO A 212 10.73 -13.71 22.57
N ALA A 213 12.05 -13.85 22.55
CA ALA A 213 12.74 -14.85 23.34
C ALA A 213 12.33 -14.67 24.82
N PRO A 214 11.99 -15.77 25.54
CA PRO A 214 11.57 -15.70 26.93
C PRO A 214 12.66 -15.14 27.85
#